data_AF-A0A0C3D401-F1
#
_entry.id   AF-A0A0C3D401-F1
#
_cell.length_a   1.000
_cell.length_b   1.000
_cell.length_c   1.000
_cell.angle_alpha   90.00
_cell.angle_beta   90.00
_cell.angle_gamma   90.00
#
_symmetry.space_group_name_H-M   'P 1'
#
loop_
_entity.id
_entity.type
_entity.pdbx_description
1 polymer ?
#
loop_
_entity_poly.entity_id
_entity_poly.type
_entity_poly.pdbx_seq_one_letter_code
_entity_poly.pdbx_strand_id
1 'polypeptide(L)'
;MSAPLKTNTPAPSTGKHDWARASTDELKSGSDDELEIYDMKVGERKRHQQAKKEAKEKEVREHQQREEAECWAREEAACLEREAAAVQRQEEADRRVREERRAKEERERQEKEAAVRREAAIKKAMETAEKRAQGDTEERQAEVAKKVQAAEEMARQREEAEASKQKSVATKKQAREENAVAGPSGMPGPGLRCVRCTRTGAECKRDLENKRQCACMQCVRHKEKCEWPEAVGSVSGSRSGDVKGKGKAVVTSPRAGEKKKRVKKSAVKVINSNVEIVAKPSNASGSRSGHVLLQHMDHLILAVENLAEAQWYTASACVASRMAVGTLVDECNFLRFKGVGPGEEDEEEETDTEAVDQEEVEQEVAELRKEVLEPRPSDDEM
;
A
#
# COMPACT_ATOMS: atom_id res chain seq x y z
N MET A 1 42.77 21.36 -31.08
CA MET A 1 44.11 21.90 -31.34
C MET A 1 44.32 21.87 -32.85
N SER A 2 43.88 22.92 -33.56
CA SER A 2 43.95 22.98 -35.03
C SER A 2 44.92 24.09 -35.44
N ALA A 3 45.81 23.77 -36.38
CA ALA A 3 46.93 24.60 -36.82
C ALA A 3 46.49 25.85 -37.61
N PRO A 4 47.28 26.95 -37.63
CA PRO A 4 46.96 28.13 -38.40
C PRO A 4 47.36 27.97 -39.87
N LEU A 5 46.41 28.17 -40.78
CA LEU A 5 46.64 28.29 -42.22
C LEU A 5 47.44 29.56 -42.52
N LYS A 6 48.61 29.40 -43.18
CA LYS A 6 49.41 30.50 -43.73
C LYS A 6 48.77 31.01 -45.03
N THR A 7 48.27 32.24 -45.00
CA THR A 7 47.84 33.01 -46.19
C THR A 7 49.05 33.68 -46.84
N ASN A 8 49.41 33.25 -48.05
CA ASN A 8 50.38 33.93 -48.90
C ASN A 8 49.66 35.02 -49.70
N THR A 9 49.86 36.29 -49.36
CA THR A 9 49.41 37.44 -50.16
C THR A 9 50.49 37.80 -51.18
N PRO A 10 50.24 37.76 -52.50
CA PRO A 10 51.19 38.22 -53.49
C PRO A 10 51.25 39.75 -53.53
N ALA A 11 52.46 40.30 -53.57
CA ALA A 11 52.71 41.73 -53.66
C ALA A 11 52.27 42.31 -55.03
N PRO A 12 51.67 43.51 -55.07
CA PRO A 12 51.32 44.16 -56.34
C PRO A 12 52.58 44.65 -57.06
N SER A 13 52.76 44.16 -58.29
CA SER A 13 53.78 44.62 -59.23
C SER A 13 53.52 46.08 -59.63
N THR A 14 54.40 46.98 -59.21
CA THR A 14 54.40 48.38 -59.63
C THR A 14 54.93 48.50 -61.07
N GLY A 15 54.02 48.39 -62.04
CA GLY A 15 54.30 48.74 -63.43
C GLY A 15 54.46 50.25 -63.59
N LYS A 16 55.66 50.70 -63.95
CA LYS A 16 55.94 52.09 -64.37
C LYS A 16 55.22 52.35 -65.70
N HIS A 17 54.25 53.25 -65.70
CA HIS A 17 53.73 53.83 -66.94
C HIS A 17 54.55 55.06 -67.31
N ASP A 18 55.22 54.99 -68.45
CA ASP A 18 55.94 56.09 -69.09
C ASP A 18 54.96 57.14 -69.64
N TRP A 19 54.95 58.33 -69.05
CA TRP A 19 54.13 59.49 -69.46
C TRP A 19 54.81 60.40 -70.49
N ALA A 20 55.72 59.87 -71.30
CA ALA A 20 56.51 60.67 -72.23
C ALA A 20 56.26 60.28 -73.69
N ARG A 21 55.13 60.73 -74.25
CA ARG A 21 54.92 61.11 -75.67
C ARG A 21 53.43 61.04 -76.04
N ALA A 22 52.83 62.20 -76.27
CA ALA A 22 51.96 62.46 -77.42
C ALA A 22 51.52 63.93 -77.33
N SER A 23 52.28 64.84 -77.93
CA SER A 23 51.96 65.40 -79.25
C SER A 23 51.06 66.62 -79.13
N THR A 24 51.73 67.75 -78.93
CA THR A 24 51.37 69.05 -79.51
C THR A 24 50.98 68.87 -80.97
N ASP A 25 49.70 69.03 -81.28
CA ASP A 25 49.27 69.37 -82.63
C ASP A 25 47.98 70.21 -82.61
N GLU A 26 48.05 71.28 -83.42
CA GLU A 26 46.95 72.03 -84.03
C GLU A 26 46.05 72.91 -83.15
N LEU A 27 46.63 74.05 -82.77
CA LEU A 27 45.88 75.30 -82.65
C LEU A 27 45.55 75.83 -84.06
N LYS A 28 44.29 75.73 -84.49
CA LYS A 28 43.63 76.61 -85.49
C LYS A 28 42.18 76.16 -85.72
N SER A 29 41.23 76.78 -85.03
CA SER A 29 39.85 76.99 -85.48
C SER A 29 39.22 78.03 -84.57
N GLY A 30 39.23 79.29 -85.01
CA GLY A 30 38.36 80.32 -84.47
C GLY A 30 37.04 80.26 -85.21
N SER A 31 36.01 79.72 -84.57
CA SER A 31 34.61 79.85 -84.98
C SER A 31 33.77 80.14 -83.73
N ASP A 32 32.74 80.97 -83.90
CA ASP A 32 31.77 81.40 -82.87
C ASP A 32 30.95 80.24 -82.23
N ASP A 33 31.35 78.98 -82.43
CA ASP A 33 30.71 77.77 -81.87
C ASP A 33 31.24 77.40 -80.46
N GLU A 34 32.23 78.13 -79.93
CA GLU A 34 32.82 77.83 -78.60
C GLU A 34 31.80 77.90 -77.45
N LEU A 35 30.80 78.79 -77.55
CA LEU A 35 29.77 78.94 -76.54
C LEU A 35 28.83 77.72 -76.49
N GLU A 36 28.40 77.22 -77.66
CA GLU A 36 27.54 76.03 -77.75
C GLU A 36 28.29 74.77 -77.28
N ILE A 37 29.58 74.65 -77.61
CA ILE A 37 30.42 73.54 -77.13
C ILE A 37 30.59 73.60 -75.61
N TYR A 38 30.72 74.78 -75.02
CA TYR A 38 30.81 74.96 -73.58
C TYR A 38 29.50 74.55 -72.87
N ASP A 39 28.36 75.04 -73.33
CA ASP A 39 27.05 74.71 -72.74
C ASP A 39 26.73 73.22 -72.87
N MET A 40 27.08 72.59 -73.99
CA MET A 40 26.95 71.13 -74.15
C MET A 40 27.81 70.36 -73.14
N LYS A 41 29.07 70.75 -72.93
CA LYS A 41 29.98 70.11 -71.96
C LYS A 41 29.51 70.29 -70.51
N VAL A 42 29.02 71.49 -70.17
CA VAL A 42 28.44 71.77 -68.84
C VAL A 42 27.19 70.93 -68.63
N GLY A 43 26.30 70.85 -69.63
CA GLY A 43 25.11 70.01 -69.61
C GLY A 43 25.43 68.52 -69.45
N GLU A 44 26.41 68.01 -70.17
CA GLU A 44 26.88 66.62 -70.05
C GLU A 44 27.46 66.32 -68.66
N ARG A 45 28.31 67.20 -68.12
CA ARG A 45 28.86 67.05 -66.77
C ARG A 45 27.76 67.04 -65.72
N LYS A 46 26.74 67.89 -65.86
CA LYS A 46 25.57 67.91 -64.98
C LYS A 46 24.76 66.62 -65.06
N ARG A 47 24.48 66.13 -66.27
CA ARG A 47 23.80 64.83 -66.49
C ARG A 47 24.58 63.68 -65.89
N HIS A 48 25.90 63.62 -66.10
CA HIS A 48 26.76 62.59 -65.53
C HIS A 48 26.80 62.66 -63.98
N GLN A 49 26.86 63.86 -63.40
CA GLN A 49 26.80 64.02 -61.93
C GLN A 49 25.45 63.56 -61.36
N GLN A 50 24.35 63.88 -62.03
CA GLN A 50 23.02 63.43 -61.63
C GLN A 50 22.89 61.91 -61.73
N ALA A 51 23.27 61.31 -62.86
CA ALA A 51 23.26 59.86 -63.05
C ALA A 51 24.14 59.14 -62.01
N LYS A 52 25.31 59.72 -61.67
CA LYS A 52 26.17 59.19 -60.61
C LYS A 52 25.53 59.28 -59.22
N LYS A 53 24.78 60.35 -58.94
CA LYS A 53 24.05 60.50 -57.67
C LYS A 53 22.90 59.49 -57.57
N GLU A 54 22.11 59.35 -58.63
CA GLU A 54 21.02 58.37 -58.72
C GLU A 54 21.52 56.93 -58.63
N ALA A 55 22.63 56.60 -59.29
CA ALA A 55 23.26 55.28 -59.20
C ALA A 55 23.70 54.95 -57.77
N LYS A 56 24.33 55.90 -57.06
CA LYS A 56 24.72 55.72 -55.65
C LYS A 56 23.51 55.55 -54.73
N GLU A 57 22.47 56.34 -54.94
CA GLU A 57 21.23 56.23 -54.15
C GLU A 57 20.55 54.89 -54.38
N LYS A 58 20.52 54.41 -55.63
CA LYS A 58 20.01 53.08 -55.97
C LYS A 58 20.82 51.97 -55.29
N GLU A 59 22.15 52.07 -55.32
CA GLU A 59 23.04 51.10 -54.67
C GLU A 59 22.80 51.03 -53.16
N VAL A 60 22.64 52.18 -52.49
CA VAL A 60 22.31 52.24 -51.05
C VAL A 60 20.97 51.59 -50.76
N ARG A 61 19.94 51.85 -51.57
CA ARG A 61 18.61 51.21 -51.40
C ARG A 61 18.67 49.71 -51.61
N GLU A 62 19.39 49.23 -52.63
CA GLU A 62 19.57 47.79 -52.88
C GLU A 62 20.39 47.12 -51.78
N HIS A 63 21.39 47.81 -51.21
CA HIS A 63 22.12 47.32 -50.05
C HIS A 63 21.21 47.19 -48.84
N GLN A 64 20.43 48.22 -48.53
CA GLN A 64 19.49 48.20 -47.41
C GLN A 64 18.45 47.08 -47.56
N GLN A 65 17.87 46.89 -48.75
CA GLN A 65 16.93 45.79 -49.01
C GLN A 65 17.56 44.41 -48.81
N ARG A 66 18.84 44.25 -49.19
CA ARG A 66 19.57 43.00 -48.94
C ARG A 66 19.81 42.75 -47.45
N GLU A 67 20.19 43.77 -46.69
CA GLU A 67 20.37 43.66 -45.24
C GLU A 67 19.06 43.36 -44.53
N GLU A 68 17.95 43.99 -44.92
CA GLU A 68 16.63 43.71 -44.37
C GLU A 68 16.18 42.27 -44.67
N ALA A 69 16.38 41.80 -45.91
CA ALA A 69 16.07 40.42 -46.29
C ALA A 69 16.94 39.40 -45.52
N GLU A 70 18.23 39.70 -45.32
CA GLU A 70 19.13 38.84 -44.55
C GLU A 70 18.75 38.81 -43.07
N CYS A 71 18.41 39.97 -42.48
CA CYS A 71 17.90 40.04 -41.11
C CYS A 71 16.62 39.22 -40.95
N TRP A 72 15.69 39.32 -41.89
CA TRP A 72 14.44 38.55 -41.86
C TRP A 72 14.70 37.04 -41.95
N ALA A 73 15.58 36.60 -42.86
CA ALA A 73 15.95 35.19 -42.98
C ALA A 73 16.63 34.64 -41.71
N ARG A 74 17.45 35.45 -41.03
CA ARG A 74 18.07 35.06 -39.74
C ARG A 74 17.03 34.94 -38.63
N GLU A 75 16.06 35.85 -38.58
CA GLU A 75 14.98 35.81 -37.58
C GLU A 75 14.06 34.60 -37.80
N GLU A 76 13.70 34.30 -39.05
CA GLU A 76 12.92 33.11 -39.41
C GLU A 76 13.67 31.82 -39.02
N ALA A 77 14.96 31.72 -39.33
CA ALA A 77 15.78 30.58 -38.93
C ALA A 77 15.83 30.40 -37.40
N ALA A 78 15.99 31.51 -36.64
CA ALA A 78 15.96 31.47 -35.18
C ALA A 78 14.57 31.16 -34.60
N CYS A 79 13.48 31.46 -35.32
CA CYS A 79 12.13 31.05 -34.96
C CYS A 79 11.98 29.53 -35.11
N LEU A 80 12.36 28.98 -36.27
CA LEU A 80 12.31 27.55 -36.55
C LEU A 80 13.17 26.73 -35.59
N GLU A 81 14.36 27.22 -35.21
CA GLU A 81 15.20 26.55 -34.20
C GLU A 81 14.53 26.49 -32.82
N ARG A 82 13.85 27.56 -32.41
CA ARG A 82 13.09 27.59 -31.14
C ARG A 82 11.89 26.64 -31.17
N GLU A 83 11.18 26.58 -32.29
CA GLU A 83 10.06 25.65 -32.49
C GLU A 83 10.55 24.19 -32.46
N ALA A 84 11.62 23.86 -33.17
CA ALA A 84 12.22 22.54 -33.14
C ALA A 84 12.65 22.13 -31.71
N ALA A 85 13.28 23.04 -30.97
CA ALA A 85 13.65 22.81 -29.57
C ALA A 85 12.43 22.66 -28.64
N ALA A 86 11.31 23.30 -28.94
CA ALA A 86 10.05 23.11 -28.21
C ALA A 86 9.44 21.72 -28.47
N VAL A 87 9.39 21.31 -29.74
CA VAL A 87 8.91 19.96 -30.14
C VAL A 87 9.78 18.88 -29.50
N GLN A 88 11.09 19.01 -29.54
CA GLN A 88 11.99 18.03 -28.92
C GLN A 88 11.77 17.91 -27.40
N ARG A 89 11.55 19.03 -26.69
CA ARG A 89 11.22 19.01 -25.26
C ARG A 89 9.87 18.34 -24.98
N GLN A 90 8.89 18.57 -25.84
CA GLN A 90 7.59 17.91 -25.74
C GLN A 90 7.70 16.39 -25.94
N GLU A 91 8.43 15.95 -26.97
CA GLU A 91 8.66 14.52 -27.24
C GLU A 91 9.38 13.82 -26.08
N GLU A 92 10.35 14.49 -25.46
CA GLU A 92 11.03 13.97 -24.27
C GLU A 92 10.08 13.87 -23.07
N ALA A 93 9.22 14.89 -22.84
CA ALA A 93 8.21 14.83 -21.79
C ALA A 93 7.23 13.68 -22.02
N ASP A 94 6.74 13.50 -23.25
CA ASP A 94 5.85 12.40 -23.62
C ASP A 94 6.52 11.03 -23.49
N ARG A 95 7.83 10.95 -23.78
CA ARG A 95 8.62 9.73 -23.55
C ARG A 95 8.70 9.41 -22.07
N ARG A 96 8.99 10.40 -21.20
CA ARG A 96 9.05 10.22 -19.74
C ARG A 96 7.70 9.75 -19.18
N VAL A 97 6.59 10.36 -19.61
CA VAL A 97 5.23 9.94 -19.18
C VAL A 97 4.94 8.50 -19.60
N ARG A 98 5.34 8.08 -20.80
CA ARG A 98 5.20 6.69 -21.26
C ARG A 98 6.04 5.71 -20.44
N GLU A 99 7.27 6.07 -20.11
CA GLU A 99 8.15 5.26 -19.26
C GLU A 99 7.60 5.11 -17.83
N GLU A 100 7.10 6.21 -17.25
CA GLU A 100 6.47 6.19 -15.93
C GLU A 100 5.22 5.31 -15.91
N ARG A 101 4.37 5.39 -16.96
CA ARG A 101 3.20 4.51 -17.10
C ARG A 101 3.60 3.04 -17.14
N ARG A 102 4.64 2.69 -17.90
CA ARG A 102 5.16 1.31 -17.97
C ARG A 102 5.70 0.84 -16.63
N ALA A 103 6.45 1.68 -15.92
CA ALA A 103 6.96 1.38 -14.60
C ALA A 103 5.84 1.16 -13.57
N LYS A 104 4.75 1.93 -13.65
CA LYS A 104 3.56 1.74 -12.80
C LYS A 104 2.86 0.42 -13.09
N GLU A 105 2.64 0.09 -14.35
CA GLU A 105 2.03 -1.17 -14.78
C GLU A 105 2.87 -2.39 -14.35
N GLU A 106 4.20 -2.29 -14.47
CA GLU A 106 5.10 -3.35 -14.02
C GLU A 106 5.04 -3.55 -12.50
N ARG A 107 4.99 -2.47 -11.71
CA ARG A 107 4.81 -2.55 -10.26
C ARG A 107 3.48 -3.22 -9.89
N GLU A 108 2.39 -2.82 -10.54
CA GLU A 108 1.08 -3.44 -10.31
C GLU A 108 1.10 -4.94 -10.65
N ARG A 109 1.78 -5.33 -11.74
CA ARG A 109 1.96 -6.73 -12.11
C ARG A 109 2.75 -7.49 -11.04
N GLN A 110 3.84 -6.92 -10.53
CA GLN A 110 4.65 -7.52 -9.47
C GLN A 110 3.86 -7.65 -8.15
N GLU A 111 3.03 -6.67 -7.81
CA GLU A 111 2.15 -6.73 -6.64
C GLU A 111 1.10 -7.83 -6.77
N LYS A 112 0.45 -7.95 -7.94
CA LYS A 112 -0.47 -9.05 -8.23
C LYS A 112 0.20 -10.42 -8.14
N GLU A 113 1.41 -10.56 -8.71
CA GLU A 113 2.18 -11.80 -8.61
C GLU A 113 2.56 -12.13 -7.17
N ALA A 114 2.96 -11.12 -6.38
CA ALA A 114 3.26 -11.29 -4.96
C ALA A 114 2.01 -11.69 -4.15
N ALA A 115 0.84 -11.12 -4.47
CA ALA A 115 -0.42 -11.50 -3.84
C ALA A 115 -0.78 -12.96 -4.13
N VAL A 116 -0.72 -13.39 -5.39
CA VAL A 116 -0.95 -14.81 -5.79
C VAL A 116 0.00 -15.75 -5.06
N ARG A 117 1.29 -15.39 -4.93
CA ARG A 117 2.27 -16.19 -4.17
C ARG A 117 1.93 -16.29 -2.68
N ARG A 118 1.45 -15.20 -2.07
CA ARG A 118 1.01 -15.19 -0.66
C ARG A 118 -0.22 -16.08 -0.47
N GLU A 119 -1.21 -15.98 -1.35
CA GLU A 119 -2.40 -16.83 -1.31
C GLU A 119 -2.05 -18.32 -1.46
N ALA A 120 -1.16 -18.66 -2.40
CA ALA A 120 -0.68 -20.03 -2.55
C ALA A 120 0.04 -20.55 -1.29
N ALA A 121 0.83 -19.69 -0.63
CA ALA A 121 1.50 -20.05 0.62
C ALA A 121 0.51 -20.26 1.78
N ILE A 122 -0.51 -19.40 1.90
CA ILE A 122 -1.59 -19.55 2.89
C ILE A 122 -2.36 -20.85 2.66
N LYS A 123 -2.76 -21.11 1.41
CA LYS A 123 -3.47 -22.35 1.03
C LYS A 123 -2.66 -23.60 1.40
N LYS A 124 -1.36 -23.60 1.08
CA LYS A 124 -0.46 -24.70 1.46
C LYS A 124 -0.34 -24.86 2.98
N ALA A 125 -0.24 -23.75 3.72
CA ALA A 125 -0.19 -23.80 5.18
C ALA A 125 -1.49 -24.37 5.77
N MET A 126 -2.65 -23.97 5.26
CA MET A 126 -3.95 -24.52 5.66
C MET A 126 -4.05 -26.02 5.38
N GLU A 127 -3.68 -26.48 4.18
CA GLU A 127 -3.68 -27.91 3.84
C GLU A 127 -2.76 -28.72 4.78
N THR A 128 -1.58 -28.18 5.12
CA THR A 128 -0.69 -28.85 6.08
C THR A 128 -1.24 -28.87 7.51
N ALA A 129 -1.98 -27.83 7.91
CA ALA A 129 -2.63 -27.78 9.23
C ALA A 129 -3.79 -28.77 9.31
N GLU A 130 -4.59 -28.88 8.26
CA GLU A 130 -5.68 -29.84 8.13
C GLU A 130 -5.17 -31.29 8.19
N LYS A 131 -4.11 -31.61 7.44
CA LYS A 131 -3.46 -32.93 7.50
C LYS A 131 -2.96 -33.30 8.90
N ARG A 132 -2.42 -32.33 9.64
CA ARG A 132 -2.01 -32.54 11.05
C ARG A 132 -3.21 -32.77 11.95
N ALA A 133 -4.26 -31.96 11.82
CA ALA A 133 -5.49 -32.13 12.60
C ALA A 133 -6.14 -33.49 12.35
N GLN A 134 -6.16 -33.95 11.09
CA GLN A 134 -6.64 -35.29 10.75
C GLN A 134 -5.78 -36.38 11.42
N GLY A 135 -4.46 -36.29 11.31
CA GLY A 135 -3.54 -37.23 11.99
C GLY A 135 -3.75 -37.29 13.51
N ASP A 136 -3.93 -36.14 14.16
CA ASP A 136 -4.20 -36.07 15.61
C ASP A 136 -5.55 -36.74 15.97
N THR A 137 -6.57 -36.60 15.11
CA THR A 137 -7.87 -37.25 15.34
C THR A 137 -7.80 -38.76 15.14
N GLU A 138 -7.08 -39.24 14.12
CA GLU A 138 -6.86 -40.66 13.87
C GLU A 138 -6.05 -41.31 15.01
N GLU A 139 -5.00 -40.62 15.49
CA GLU A 139 -4.21 -41.07 16.64
C GLU A 139 -5.06 -41.19 17.91
N ARG A 140 -5.89 -40.19 18.21
CA ARG A 140 -6.82 -40.24 19.36
C ARG A 140 -7.84 -41.37 19.24
N GLN A 141 -8.39 -41.60 18.06
CA GLN A 141 -9.31 -42.72 17.82
C GLN A 141 -8.62 -44.07 18.04
N ALA A 142 -7.38 -44.22 17.55
CA ALA A 142 -6.58 -45.43 17.78
C ALA A 142 -6.25 -45.64 19.27
N GLU A 143 -5.95 -44.58 20.02
CA GLU A 143 -5.71 -44.65 21.46
C GLU A 143 -6.98 -45.08 22.22
N VAL A 144 -8.14 -44.53 21.88
CA VAL A 144 -9.43 -44.92 22.47
C VAL A 144 -9.75 -46.38 22.14
N ALA A 145 -9.56 -46.82 20.90
CA ALA A 145 -9.78 -48.22 20.50
C ALA A 145 -8.88 -49.19 21.29
N LYS A 146 -7.59 -48.86 21.48
CA LYS A 146 -6.67 -49.64 22.32
C LYS A 146 -7.14 -49.73 23.77
N LYS A 147 -7.67 -48.63 24.34
CA LYS A 147 -8.21 -48.61 25.72
C LYS A 147 -9.46 -49.48 25.86
N VAL A 148 -10.35 -49.45 24.86
CA VAL A 148 -11.55 -50.31 24.83
C VAL A 148 -11.16 -51.79 24.76
N GLN A 149 -10.23 -52.15 23.87
CA GLN A 149 -9.74 -53.53 23.74
C GLN A 149 -9.10 -54.04 25.03
N ALA A 150 -8.27 -53.21 25.69
CA ALA A 150 -7.65 -53.57 26.97
C ALA A 150 -8.70 -53.74 28.09
N ALA A 151 -9.77 -52.93 28.10
CA ALA A 151 -10.85 -53.07 29.06
C ALA A 151 -11.68 -54.35 28.83
N GLU A 152 -11.92 -54.71 27.57
CA GLU A 152 -12.59 -55.96 27.19
C GLU A 152 -11.78 -57.20 27.60
N GLU A 153 -10.46 -57.17 27.36
CA GLU A 153 -9.57 -58.25 27.79
C GLU A 153 -9.54 -58.40 29.33
N MET A 154 -9.47 -57.29 30.07
CA MET A 154 -9.58 -57.29 31.53
C MET A 154 -10.92 -57.84 32.02
N ALA A 155 -12.03 -57.52 31.34
CA ALA A 155 -13.34 -58.07 31.66
C ALA A 155 -13.37 -59.60 31.46
N ARG A 156 -12.83 -60.09 30.34
CA ARG A 156 -12.71 -61.53 30.08
C ARG A 156 -11.86 -62.25 31.12
N GLN A 157 -10.70 -61.70 31.50
CA GLN A 157 -9.86 -62.27 32.55
C GLN A 157 -10.58 -62.34 33.91
N ARG A 158 -11.41 -61.33 34.22
CA ARG A 158 -12.22 -61.33 35.43
C ARG A 158 -13.30 -62.41 35.41
N GLU A 159 -14.01 -62.57 34.30
CA GLU A 159 -15.00 -63.64 34.13
C GLU A 159 -14.35 -65.03 34.26
N GLU A 160 -13.18 -65.25 33.65
CA GLU A 160 -12.43 -66.49 33.79
C GLU A 160 -11.99 -66.76 35.24
N ALA A 161 -11.54 -65.72 35.95
CA ALA A 161 -11.18 -65.83 37.36
C ALA A 161 -12.40 -66.13 38.25
N GLU A 162 -13.55 -65.53 37.96
CA GLU A 162 -14.81 -65.80 38.65
C GLU A 162 -15.30 -67.23 38.38
N ALA A 163 -15.22 -67.72 37.13
CA ALA A 163 -15.53 -69.09 36.76
C ALA A 163 -14.59 -70.10 37.45
N SER A 164 -13.30 -69.79 37.54
CA SER A 164 -12.30 -70.60 38.26
C SER A 164 -12.59 -70.65 39.76
N LYS A 165 -12.97 -69.51 40.37
CA LYS A 165 -13.43 -69.47 41.77
C LYS A 165 -14.64 -70.36 41.99
N GLN A 166 -15.66 -70.27 41.12
CA GLN A 166 -16.85 -71.14 41.23
C GLN A 166 -16.49 -72.63 41.13
N LYS A 167 -15.59 -73.01 40.21
CA LYS A 167 -15.06 -74.39 40.14
C LYS A 167 -14.40 -74.78 41.46
N SER A 168 -13.50 -73.96 41.99
CA SER A 168 -12.80 -74.26 43.25
C SER A 168 -13.76 -74.39 44.45
N VAL A 169 -14.83 -73.58 44.51
CA VAL A 169 -15.85 -73.66 45.57
C VAL A 169 -16.63 -74.97 45.48
N ALA A 170 -16.95 -75.43 44.27
CA ALA A 170 -17.57 -76.74 44.06
C ALA A 170 -16.63 -77.88 44.51
N THR A 171 -15.35 -77.83 44.14
CA THR A 171 -14.36 -78.84 44.60
C THR A 171 -14.14 -78.78 46.10
N LYS A 172 -14.16 -77.59 46.72
CA LYS A 172 -13.99 -77.42 48.16
C LYS A 172 -15.22 -77.86 48.96
N LYS A 173 -16.43 -77.73 48.40
CA LYS A 173 -17.65 -78.33 48.99
C LYS A 173 -17.52 -79.86 49.04
N GLN A 174 -16.99 -80.48 47.98
CA GLN A 174 -16.71 -81.91 47.96
C GLN A 174 -15.63 -82.30 49.00
N ALA A 175 -14.53 -81.54 49.10
CA ALA A 175 -13.50 -81.80 50.11
C ALA A 175 -13.95 -81.55 51.56
N ARG A 176 -14.98 -80.70 51.78
CA ARG A 176 -15.54 -80.42 53.12
C ARG A 176 -16.50 -81.51 53.58
N GLU A 177 -17.11 -82.24 52.66
CA GLU A 177 -17.88 -83.46 52.98
C GLU A 177 -16.95 -84.61 53.42
N GLU A 178 -15.70 -84.62 52.95
CA GLU A 178 -14.70 -85.63 53.31
C GLU A 178 -13.89 -85.30 54.59
N ASN A 179 -13.90 -84.05 55.07
CA ASN A 179 -13.09 -83.59 56.22
C ASN A 179 -13.94 -83.16 57.44
N ALA A 180 -14.92 -83.96 57.83
CA ALA A 180 -15.77 -83.71 59.00
C ALA A 180 -15.11 -84.05 60.37
N VAL A 181 -13.79 -84.23 60.45
CA VAL A 181 -13.06 -84.50 61.71
C VAL A 181 -11.74 -83.73 61.75
N ALA A 182 -11.79 -82.43 62.09
CA ALA A 182 -10.71 -81.72 62.78
C ALA A 182 -11.16 -80.29 63.15
N GLY A 183 -11.09 -79.98 64.44
CA GLY A 183 -11.56 -78.73 65.03
C GLY A 183 -10.73 -77.48 64.68
N PRO A 184 -11.26 -76.28 65.00
CA PRO A 184 -10.66 -75.01 64.60
C PRO A 184 -9.52 -74.61 65.56
N SER A 185 -8.31 -74.52 65.03
CA SER A 185 -7.19 -73.85 65.71
C SER A 185 -7.18 -72.38 65.30
N GLY A 186 -7.81 -71.55 66.11
CA GLY A 186 -7.75 -70.10 65.99
C GLY A 186 -6.39 -69.59 66.49
N MET A 187 -5.49 -69.28 65.57
CA MET A 187 -4.29 -68.49 65.89
C MET A 187 -4.56 -67.03 65.53
N PRO A 188 -4.38 -66.09 66.48
CA PRO A 188 -4.44 -64.66 66.20
C PRO A 188 -3.36 -64.32 65.16
N GLY A 189 -3.78 -63.68 64.07
CA GLY A 189 -2.87 -63.27 63.00
C GLY A 189 -1.71 -62.41 63.54
N PRO A 190 -0.53 -62.46 62.90
CA PRO A 190 0.64 -61.71 63.32
C PRO A 190 0.30 -60.23 63.43
N GLY A 191 0.31 -59.72 64.67
CA GLY A 191 -0.01 -58.33 64.97
C GLY A 191 0.82 -57.39 64.10
N LEU A 192 0.18 -56.35 63.56
CA LEU A 192 0.84 -55.31 62.79
C LEU A 192 2.05 -54.80 63.59
N ARG A 193 3.25 -54.97 63.04
CA ARG A 193 4.50 -54.40 63.56
C ARG A 193 4.86 -53.20 62.68
N CYS A 194 5.45 -52.16 63.27
CA CYS A 194 6.03 -51.09 62.45
C CYS A 194 7.23 -51.65 61.67
N VAL A 195 7.55 -51.05 60.52
CA VAL A 195 8.62 -51.54 59.61
C VAL A 195 9.92 -51.81 60.36
N ARG A 196 10.22 -50.97 61.36
CA ARG A 196 11.43 -51.09 62.16
C ARG A 196 11.40 -52.25 63.15
N CYS A 197 10.32 -52.42 63.92
CA CYS A 197 10.16 -53.56 64.83
C CYS A 197 10.06 -54.89 64.07
N THR A 198 9.55 -54.88 62.84
CA THR A 198 9.63 -56.04 61.94
C THR A 198 11.08 -56.37 61.62
N ARG A 199 11.90 -55.36 61.29
CA ARG A 199 13.32 -55.56 60.94
C ARG A 199 14.18 -56.01 62.12
N THR A 200 13.88 -55.57 63.34
CA THR A 200 14.66 -55.92 64.54
C THR A 200 14.07 -57.10 65.33
N GLY A 201 12.93 -57.66 64.91
CA GLY A 201 12.26 -58.77 65.60
C GLY A 201 11.61 -58.41 66.94
N ALA A 202 11.73 -57.16 67.39
CA ALA A 202 11.17 -56.71 68.66
C ALA A 202 9.63 -56.69 68.65
N GLU A 203 9.01 -56.98 69.80
CA GLU A 203 7.55 -56.84 69.95
C GLU A 203 7.13 -55.38 69.86
N CYS A 204 6.24 -55.08 68.92
CA CYS A 204 5.69 -53.75 68.69
C CYS A 204 4.33 -53.65 69.39
N LYS A 205 4.26 -53.08 70.59
CA LYS A 205 3.00 -52.76 71.24
C LYS A 205 2.55 -51.36 70.81
N ARG A 206 1.49 -51.30 69.99
CA ARG A 206 0.78 -50.05 69.69
C ARG A 206 -0.22 -49.81 70.82
N ASP A 207 -0.20 -48.61 71.37
CA ASP A 207 -1.24 -48.19 72.29
C ASP A 207 -2.52 -47.90 71.49
N LEU A 208 -3.54 -48.73 71.67
CA LEU A 208 -4.81 -48.64 70.93
C LEU A 208 -5.71 -47.51 71.46
N GLU A 209 -5.47 -47.02 72.69
CA GLU A 209 -6.24 -45.94 73.28
C GLU A 209 -5.84 -44.56 72.74
N ASN A 210 -4.59 -44.39 72.30
CA ASN A 210 -4.07 -43.10 71.86
C ASN A 210 -4.05 -42.95 70.33
N LYS A 211 -5.21 -42.64 69.73
CA LYS A 211 -5.37 -42.44 68.27
C LYS A 211 -4.50 -41.33 67.67
N ARG A 212 -3.88 -40.48 68.49
CA ARG A 212 -3.01 -39.37 68.02
C ARG A 212 -1.52 -39.73 67.99
N GLN A 213 -1.11 -40.86 68.57
CA GLN A 213 0.30 -41.27 68.56
C GLN A 213 0.57 -42.27 67.42
N CYS A 214 1.32 -41.81 66.41
CA CYS A 214 1.74 -42.63 65.28
C CYS A 214 2.99 -43.47 65.55
N ALA A 215 3.51 -43.47 66.78
CA ALA A 215 4.74 -44.19 67.14
C ALA A 215 4.47 -45.31 68.14
N CYS A 216 5.13 -46.47 67.94
CA CYS A 216 5.10 -47.54 68.93
C CYS A 216 5.95 -47.16 70.15
N MET A 217 5.64 -47.74 71.31
CA MET A 217 6.31 -47.44 72.58
C MET A 217 7.83 -47.59 72.52
N GLN A 218 8.34 -48.53 71.72
CA GLN A 218 9.78 -48.72 71.52
C GLN A 218 10.40 -47.56 70.72
N CYS A 219 9.81 -47.17 69.58
CA CYS A 219 10.30 -46.05 68.79
C CYS A 219 10.24 -44.72 69.57
N VAL A 220 9.21 -44.53 70.40
CA VAL A 220 9.10 -43.35 71.29
C VAL A 220 10.26 -43.31 72.29
N ARG A 221 10.57 -44.43 72.95
CA ARG A 221 11.69 -44.51 73.91
C ARG A 221 13.03 -44.18 73.28
N HIS A 222 13.25 -44.61 72.03
CA HIS A 222 14.48 -44.35 71.30
C HIS A 222 14.50 -42.98 70.58
N LYS A 223 13.42 -42.18 70.65
CA LYS A 223 13.25 -40.90 69.94
C LYS A 223 13.41 -41.04 68.42
N GLU A 224 13.01 -42.18 67.88
CA GLU A 224 13.15 -42.50 66.46
C GLU A 224 11.79 -42.46 65.75
N LYS A 225 11.82 -42.13 64.46
CA LYS A 225 10.60 -42.10 63.64
C LYS A 225 10.06 -43.53 63.47
N CYS A 226 8.78 -43.71 63.73
CA CYS A 226 8.07 -44.98 63.58
C CYS A 226 7.27 -44.97 62.28
N GLU A 227 7.66 -45.81 61.33
CA GLU A 227 6.96 -45.98 60.06
C GLU A 227 6.08 -47.23 60.12
N TRP A 228 4.77 -47.03 60.00
CA TRP A 228 3.82 -48.12 59.85
C TRP A 228 3.60 -48.37 58.37
N PRO A 229 3.62 -49.63 57.89
CA PRO A 229 3.20 -49.91 56.54
C PRO A 229 1.73 -49.47 56.44
N GLU A 230 1.46 -48.44 55.64
CA GLU A 230 0.10 -48.04 55.32
C GLU A 230 -0.60 -49.28 54.75
N ALA A 231 -1.62 -49.74 55.48
CA ALA A 231 -2.39 -50.89 55.06
C ALA A 231 -3.01 -50.55 53.70
N VAL A 232 -2.45 -51.12 52.63
CA VAL A 232 -3.00 -51.04 51.28
C VAL A 232 -4.31 -51.81 51.31
N GLY A 233 -5.39 -51.09 51.63
CA GLY A 233 -6.71 -51.63 51.86
C GLY A 233 -7.78 -50.55 51.69
N SER A 234 -8.20 -50.36 50.45
CA SER A 234 -9.57 -50.02 50.05
C SER A 234 -10.32 -48.94 50.84
N VAL A 235 -10.17 -47.66 50.48
CA VAL A 235 -11.23 -46.66 50.72
C VAL A 235 -11.34 -45.71 49.53
N SER A 236 -12.41 -45.94 48.77
CA SER A 236 -13.13 -44.90 48.03
C SER A 236 -13.46 -43.75 48.97
N GLY A 237 -12.93 -42.57 48.70
CA GLY A 237 -13.10 -41.41 49.55
C GLY A 237 -12.83 -40.12 48.80
N SER A 238 -13.82 -39.71 48.01
CA SER A 238 -13.96 -38.35 47.49
C SER A 238 -13.87 -37.34 48.64
N ARG A 239 -12.78 -36.59 48.68
CA ARG A 239 -12.67 -35.40 49.52
C ARG A 239 -12.29 -34.21 48.64
N SER A 240 -13.33 -33.57 48.12
CA SER A 240 -13.32 -32.17 47.74
C SER A 240 -12.89 -31.36 48.96
N GLY A 241 -11.71 -30.78 48.89
CA GLY A 241 -11.14 -29.91 49.91
C GLY A 241 -10.55 -28.71 49.22
N ASP A 242 -11.27 -27.59 49.33
CA ASP A 242 -10.79 -26.24 49.12
C ASP A 242 -9.35 -26.06 49.61
N VAL A 243 -8.42 -25.83 48.69
CA VAL A 243 -7.10 -25.29 49.03
C VAL A 243 -7.02 -23.89 48.45
N LYS A 244 -7.40 -22.94 49.31
CA LYS A 244 -6.99 -21.54 49.26
C LYS A 244 -5.47 -21.46 49.44
N GLY A 245 -4.75 -21.86 48.40
CA GLY A 245 -3.30 -21.85 48.29
C GLY A 245 -2.81 -20.49 47.79
N LYS A 246 -2.47 -19.61 48.74
CA LYS A 246 -1.74 -18.37 48.51
C LYS A 246 -0.29 -18.71 48.10
N GLY A 247 -0.10 -19.14 46.85
CA GLY A 247 1.20 -19.41 46.26
C GLY A 247 1.81 -18.13 45.70
N LYS A 248 2.82 -17.59 46.40
CA LYS A 248 3.77 -16.61 45.85
C LYS A 248 4.47 -17.24 44.63
N ALA A 249 4.05 -16.87 43.43
CA ALA A 249 4.86 -17.03 42.24
C ALA A 249 5.90 -15.89 42.22
N VAL A 250 7.14 -16.23 42.55
CA VAL A 250 8.30 -15.39 42.21
C VAL A 250 8.51 -15.54 40.71
N VAL A 251 7.88 -14.65 39.95
CA VAL A 251 8.21 -14.40 38.55
C VAL A 251 9.31 -13.34 38.55
N THR A 252 10.56 -13.79 38.41
CA THR A 252 11.67 -12.95 37.98
C THR A 252 11.41 -12.48 36.55
N SER A 253 10.80 -11.30 36.44
CA SER A 253 10.65 -10.54 35.19
C SER A 253 11.92 -9.72 34.95
N PRO A 254 12.58 -9.84 33.78
CA PRO A 254 13.60 -8.88 33.39
C PRO A 254 12.89 -7.61 32.92
N ARG A 255 12.80 -6.61 33.81
CA ARG A 255 12.44 -5.24 33.43
C ARG A 255 13.69 -4.50 32.95
N ALA A 256 13.92 -4.49 31.65
CA ALA A 256 14.51 -3.34 30.97
C ALA A 256 13.38 -2.34 30.71
N GLY A 257 13.43 -1.19 31.39
CA GLY A 257 12.38 -0.19 31.36
C GLY A 257 12.35 0.59 30.06
N GLU A 258 11.32 0.38 29.24
CA GLU A 258 10.90 1.34 28.23
C GLU A 258 9.95 2.36 28.85
N LYS A 259 10.44 3.59 28.92
CA LYS A 259 9.70 4.80 29.29
C LYS A 259 8.55 5.01 28.28
N LYS A 260 7.33 4.61 28.65
CA LYS A 260 6.12 5.07 27.97
C LYS A 260 5.97 6.58 28.18
N LYS A 261 6.25 7.36 27.13
CA LYS A 261 5.85 8.76 27.04
C LYS A 261 4.33 8.83 27.16
N ARG A 262 3.87 9.60 28.15
CA ARG A 262 2.48 10.03 28.31
C ARG A 262 2.04 10.70 27.01
N VAL A 263 1.23 10.02 26.20
CA VAL A 263 0.51 10.66 25.09
C VAL A 263 -0.53 11.55 25.76
N LYS A 264 -0.26 12.85 25.73
CA LYS A 264 -1.20 13.91 26.09
C LYS A 264 -2.35 13.78 25.09
N LYS A 265 -3.54 13.43 25.57
CA LYS A 265 -4.79 13.53 24.81
C LYS A 265 -4.89 14.97 24.31
N SER A 266 -4.62 15.21 23.04
CA SER A 266 -5.05 16.40 22.35
C SER A 266 -6.54 16.24 22.10
N ALA A 267 -7.33 17.10 22.75
CA ALA A 267 -8.70 17.32 22.37
C ALA A 267 -8.73 17.64 20.86
N VAL A 268 -9.53 16.86 20.12
CA VAL A 268 -9.89 17.17 18.74
C VAL A 268 -10.63 18.50 18.78
N LYS A 269 -9.94 19.56 18.38
CA LYS A 269 -10.57 20.82 18.02
C LYS A 269 -11.24 20.55 16.67
N VAL A 270 -12.55 20.38 16.70
CA VAL A 270 -13.41 20.57 15.53
C VAL A 270 -13.12 21.98 15.02
N ILE A 271 -12.53 22.06 13.83
CA ILE A 271 -12.23 23.33 13.17
C ILE A 271 -13.54 23.78 12.52
N ASN A 272 -14.29 24.63 13.23
CA ASN A 272 -15.28 25.50 12.60
C ASN A 272 -14.51 26.56 11.81
N SER A 273 -14.43 26.39 10.49
CA SER A 273 -13.82 27.33 9.56
C SER A 273 -14.77 28.50 9.26
N ASN A 274 -15.06 29.32 10.27
CA ASN A 274 -15.45 30.71 10.08
C ASN A 274 -14.22 31.57 10.35
N VAL A 275 -13.46 31.85 9.29
CA VAL A 275 -12.25 32.70 9.34
C VAL A 275 -12.69 34.16 9.36
N GLU A 276 -13.04 34.65 10.55
CA GLU A 276 -13.13 36.08 10.82
C GLU A 276 -11.71 36.58 11.18
N ILE A 277 -11.03 37.20 10.20
CA ILE A 277 -9.68 37.72 10.34
C ILE A 277 -9.72 39.01 11.18
N VAL A 278 -9.74 38.87 12.51
CA VAL A 278 -9.54 40.00 13.43
C VAL A 278 -8.04 40.18 13.65
N ALA A 279 -7.41 40.96 12.78
CA ALA A 279 -6.02 41.37 12.92
C ALA A 279 -5.87 42.41 14.05
N LYS A 280 -5.35 42.00 15.21
CA LYS A 280 -4.88 42.90 16.26
C LYS A 280 -3.34 42.82 16.32
N PRO A 281 -2.60 43.88 15.97
CA PRO A 281 -1.15 43.85 15.98
C PRO A 281 -0.62 44.11 17.40
N SER A 282 -0.02 43.11 18.03
CA SER A 282 0.72 43.27 19.28
C SER A 282 2.22 43.40 18.99
N ASN A 283 2.73 44.62 19.19
CA ASN A 283 4.13 44.98 19.08
C ASN A 283 4.92 44.38 20.25
N ALA A 284 5.55 43.22 20.05
CA ALA A 284 6.60 42.74 20.95
C ALA A 284 7.69 42.01 20.16
N SER A 285 8.77 42.75 19.95
CA SER A 285 10.13 42.33 19.60
C SER A 285 10.50 40.90 20.02
N GLY A 286 10.93 40.10 19.03
CA GLY A 286 11.65 38.86 19.24
C GLY A 286 11.55 37.94 18.03
N SER A 287 12.64 37.86 17.25
CA SER A 287 12.83 37.07 16.03
C SER A 287 12.35 35.60 16.15
N ARG A 288 11.05 35.40 15.97
CA ARG A 288 10.37 34.11 15.73
C ARG A 288 9.35 34.18 14.59
N SER A 289 9.22 35.34 13.96
CA SER A 289 8.21 35.61 12.93
C SER A 289 8.44 34.81 11.64
N GLY A 290 9.69 34.44 11.32
CA GLY A 290 9.99 33.63 10.13
C GLY A 290 9.35 32.24 10.18
N HIS A 291 9.30 31.61 11.35
CA HIS A 291 8.75 30.25 11.48
C HIS A 291 7.22 30.23 11.34
N VAL A 292 6.55 31.31 11.72
CA VAL A 292 5.10 31.47 11.57
C VAL A 292 4.74 31.72 10.11
N LEU A 293 5.54 32.51 9.39
CA LEU A 293 5.34 32.77 7.96
C LEU A 293 5.51 31.51 7.11
N LEU A 294 6.55 30.71 7.37
CA LEU A 294 6.74 29.42 6.70
C LEU A 294 5.57 28.46 6.97
N GLN A 295 5.14 28.35 8.23
CA GLN A 295 4.02 27.47 8.59
C GLN A 295 2.69 27.94 7.97
N HIS A 296 2.51 29.25 7.77
CA HIS A 296 1.37 29.79 7.05
C HIS A 296 1.42 29.51 5.54
N MET A 297 2.61 29.57 4.94
CA MET A 297 2.81 29.23 3.53
C MET A 297 2.55 27.73 3.29
N ASP A 298 3.03 26.85 4.18
CA ASP A 298 2.77 25.41 4.10
C ASP A 298 1.27 25.09 4.16
N HIS A 299 0.53 25.76 5.05
CA HIS A 299 -0.93 25.60 5.11
C HIS A 299 -1.65 26.14 3.86
N LEU A 300 -1.16 27.24 3.26
CA LEU A 300 -1.72 27.76 2.01
C LEU A 300 -1.45 26.82 0.84
N ILE A 301 -0.24 26.26 0.74
CA ILE A 301 0.11 25.27 -0.30
C ILE A 301 -0.82 24.06 -0.19
N LEU A 302 -0.98 23.51 1.02
CA LEU A 302 -1.86 22.37 1.25
C LEU A 302 -3.33 22.69 0.92
N ALA A 303 -3.80 23.90 1.20
CA ALA A 303 -5.16 24.33 0.86
C ALA A 303 -5.37 24.46 -0.65
N VAL A 304 -4.38 24.99 -1.38
CA VAL A 304 -4.42 25.11 -2.85
C VAL A 304 -4.35 23.73 -3.51
N GLU A 305 -3.52 22.82 -3.00
CA GLU A 305 -3.45 21.43 -3.48
C GLU A 305 -4.79 20.71 -3.31
N ASN A 306 -5.40 20.80 -2.12
CA ASN A 306 -6.72 20.21 -1.87
C ASN A 306 -7.82 20.83 -2.77
N LEU A 307 -7.76 22.14 -3.04
CA LEU A 307 -8.72 22.80 -3.93
C LEU A 307 -8.55 22.36 -5.39
N ALA A 308 -7.30 22.25 -5.86
CA ALA A 308 -6.99 21.77 -7.20
C ALA A 308 -7.41 20.30 -7.39
N GLU A 309 -7.19 19.46 -6.37
CA GLU A 309 -7.62 18.07 -6.36
C GLU A 309 -9.16 17.96 -6.39
N ALA A 310 -9.87 18.75 -5.58
CA ALA A 310 -11.33 18.82 -5.61
C ALA A 310 -11.86 19.27 -6.98
N GLN A 311 -11.28 20.33 -7.56
CA GLN A 311 -11.64 20.80 -8.91
C GLN A 311 -11.37 19.74 -9.97
N TRP A 312 -10.26 18.99 -9.86
CA TRP A 312 -9.95 17.89 -10.76
C TRP A 312 -10.98 16.76 -10.67
N TYR A 313 -11.38 16.37 -9.45
CA TYR A 313 -12.45 15.38 -9.26
C TYR A 313 -13.78 15.85 -9.83
N THR A 314 -14.16 17.12 -9.62
CA THR A 314 -15.38 17.69 -10.21
C THR A 314 -15.31 17.70 -11.75
N ALA A 315 -14.20 18.15 -12.33
CA ALA A 315 -14.01 18.16 -13.78
C ALA A 315 -14.04 16.74 -14.36
N SER A 316 -13.38 15.79 -13.70
CA SER A 316 -13.38 14.37 -14.10
C SER A 316 -14.78 13.76 -14.01
N ALA A 317 -15.54 14.07 -12.96
CA ALA A 317 -16.93 13.63 -12.83
C ALA A 317 -17.82 14.26 -13.92
N CYS A 318 -17.64 15.54 -14.26
CA CYS A 318 -18.34 16.20 -15.36
C CYS A 318 -17.98 15.60 -16.72
N VAL A 319 -16.72 15.23 -16.95
CA VAL A 319 -16.28 14.57 -18.19
C VAL A 319 -16.82 13.15 -18.28
N ALA A 320 -16.79 12.39 -17.20
CA ALA A 320 -17.38 11.05 -17.13
C ALA A 320 -18.91 11.09 -17.33
N SER A 321 -19.59 12.08 -16.74
CA SER A 321 -21.02 12.32 -16.93
C SER A 321 -21.34 12.75 -18.37
N ARG A 322 -20.54 13.63 -18.99
CA ARG A 322 -20.69 13.97 -20.42
C ARG A 322 -20.45 12.79 -21.34
N MET A 323 -19.48 11.92 -21.03
CA MET A 323 -19.28 10.71 -21.79
C MET A 323 -20.45 9.74 -21.62
N ALA A 324 -20.99 9.57 -20.41
CA ALA A 324 -22.16 8.73 -20.15
C ALA A 324 -23.43 9.24 -20.86
N VAL A 325 -23.68 10.56 -20.84
CA VAL A 325 -24.79 11.19 -21.57
C VAL A 325 -24.55 11.13 -23.08
N GLY A 326 -23.32 11.32 -23.54
CA GLY A 326 -22.95 11.18 -24.95
C GLY A 326 -23.17 9.76 -25.47
N THR A 327 -22.78 8.73 -24.71
CA THR A 327 -23.03 7.33 -25.07
C THR A 327 -24.51 6.98 -25.05
N LEU A 328 -25.30 7.50 -24.10
CA LEU A 328 -26.76 7.29 -24.08
C LEU A 328 -27.45 7.97 -25.27
N VAL A 329 -27.03 9.18 -25.65
CA VAL A 329 -27.58 9.89 -26.83
C VAL A 329 -27.19 9.18 -28.13
N ASP A 330 -25.98 8.62 -28.22
CA ASP A 330 -25.55 7.87 -29.41
C ASP A 330 -26.26 6.50 -29.52
N GLU A 331 -26.50 5.81 -28.41
CA GLU A 331 -27.35 4.59 -28.37
C GLU A 331 -28.81 4.89 -28.75
N CYS A 332 -29.38 5.99 -28.26
CA CYS A 332 -30.72 6.43 -28.64
C CYS A 332 -30.83 6.81 -30.12
N ASN A 333 -29.77 7.37 -30.72
CA ASN A 333 -29.73 7.68 -32.15
C ASN A 333 -29.50 6.42 -33.02
N PHE A 334 -28.72 5.45 -32.54
CA PHE A 334 -28.47 4.21 -33.27
C PHE A 334 -29.70 3.27 -33.30
N LEU A 335 -30.52 3.29 -32.24
CA LEU A 335 -31.78 2.54 -32.20
C LEU A 335 -32.91 3.17 -33.03
N ARG A 336 -32.83 4.47 -33.35
CA ARG A 336 -33.86 5.16 -34.14
C ARG A 336 -33.73 5.00 -35.66
N PHE A 337 -32.61 4.46 -36.16
CA PHE A 337 -32.32 4.44 -37.61
C PHE A 337 -32.18 3.04 -38.24
N LYS A 338 -32.42 1.96 -37.49
CA LYS A 338 -32.24 0.58 -37.99
C LYS A 338 -33.53 -0.15 -38.38
N GLY A 339 -34.57 0.60 -38.78
CA GLY A 339 -35.85 -0.02 -39.12
C GLY A 339 -36.85 0.87 -39.85
N VAL A 340 -36.46 1.52 -40.95
CA VAL A 340 -37.42 1.94 -41.99
C VAL A 340 -36.80 1.69 -43.36
N GLY A 341 -36.88 0.46 -43.84
CA GLY A 341 -36.89 0.19 -45.27
C GLY A 341 -38.32 0.41 -45.79
N PRO A 342 -38.51 1.02 -46.97
CA PRO A 342 -39.84 1.18 -47.54
C PRO A 342 -40.29 -0.18 -48.10
N GLY A 343 -41.12 -0.90 -47.35
CA GLY A 343 -41.60 -2.21 -47.77
C GLY A 343 -42.80 -2.65 -46.94
N GLU A 344 -43.98 -2.40 -47.53
CA GLU A 344 -45.24 -3.16 -47.44
C GLU A 344 -45.71 -3.64 -46.06
N GLU A 345 -46.75 -2.93 -45.58
CA GLU A 345 -48.01 -3.48 -45.06
C GLU A 345 -47.95 -4.90 -44.51
N ASP A 346 -47.82 -5.06 -43.19
CA ASP A 346 -48.51 -6.16 -42.51
C ASP A 346 -48.68 -5.93 -41.00
N GLU A 347 -49.91 -6.23 -40.60
CA GLU A 347 -50.48 -6.52 -39.28
C GLU A 347 -50.09 -5.69 -38.04
N GLU A 348 -51.13 -4.97 -37.58
CA GLU A 348 -51.30 -4.33 -36.28
C GLU A 348 -51.05 -5.30 -35.12
N GLU A 349 -49.91 -5.16 -34.43
CA GLU A 349 -49.77 -5.61 -33.05
C GLU A 349 -49.58 -4.37 -32.17
N GLU A 350 -50.67 -3.97 -31.51
CA GLU A 350 -50.73 -2.90 -30.50
C GLU A 350 -49.80 -3.26 -29.33
N THR A 351 -48.53 -2.91 -29.46
CA THR A 351 -47.62 -2.84 -28.31
C THR A 351 -47.84 -1.50 -27.63
N ASP A 352 -48.57 -1.58 -26.52
CA ASP A 352 -48.83 -0.54 -25.53
C ASP A 352 -47.50 0.11 -25.15
N THR A 353 -47.13 1.14 -25.88
CA THR A 353 -46.00 1.99 -25.58
C THR A 353 -46.51 2.94 -24.51
N GLU A 354 -46.39 2.50 -23.25
CA GLU A 354 -46.54 3.34 -22.07
C GLU A 354 -45.78 4.63 -22.34
N ALA A 355 -46.54 5.67 -22.68
CA ALA A 355 -46.01 7.00 -22.89
C ALA A 355 -45.54 7.49 -21.54
N VAL A 356 -44.24 7.28 -21.27
CA VAL A 356 -43.58 7.77 -20.07
C VAL A 356 -43.83 9.27 -20.03
N ASP A 357 -44.62 9.70 -19.04
CA ASP A 357 -45.02 11.09 -18.89
C ASP A 357 -43.75 11.90 -18.60
N GLN A 358 -43.33 12.68 -19.61
CA GLN A 358 -42.15 13.52 -19.55
C GLN A 358 -42.20 14.46 -18.32
N GLU A 359 -43.41 14.84 -17.90
CA GLU A 359 -43.64 15.68 -16.73
C GLU A 359 -43.29 14.96 -15.41
N GLU A 360 -43.57 13.65 -15.30
CA GLU A 360 -43.22 12.84 -14.13
C GLU A 360 -41.69 12.70 -13.97
N VAL A 361 -40.97 12.52 -15.08
CA VAL A 361 -39.50 12.45 -15.08
C VAL A 361 -38.87 13.78 -14.71
N GLU A 362 -39.39 14.91 -15.22
CA GLU A 362 -38.90 16.23 -14.83
C GLU A 362 -39.18 16.54 -13.35
N GLN A 363 -40.29 16.04 -12.81
CA GLN A 363 -40.64 16.19 -11.40
C GLN A 363 -39.72 15.39 -10.47
N GLU A 364 -39.40 14.13 -10.79
CA GLU A 364 -38.42 13.32 -10.04
C GLU A 364 -37.02 13.97 -10.05
N VAL A 365 -36.58 14.49 -11.20
CA VAL A 365 -35.28 15.16 -11.30
C VAL A 365 -35.25 16.45 -10.49
N ALA A 366 -36.37 17.18 -10.42
CA ALA A 366 -36.49 18.37 -9.59
C ALA A 366 -36.45 18.02 -8.08
N GLU A 367 -37.08 16.91 -7.68
CA GLU A 367 -37.08 16.43 -6.29
C GLU A 367 -35.68 15.97 -5.85
N LEU A 368 -34.99 15.19 -6.68
CA LEU A 368 -33.60 14.77 -6.44
C LEU A 368 -32.63 15.95 -6.35
N ARG A 369 -32.81 16.98 -7.18
CA ARG A 369 -32.00 18.22 -7.08
C ARG A 369 -32.24 18.94 -5.76
N LYS A 370 -33.46 18.90 -5.24
CA LYS A 370 -33.81 19.52 -3.95
C LYS A 370 -33.17 18.77 -2.79
N GLU A 371 -33.19 17.43 -2.82
CA GLU A 371 -32.58 16.58 -1.79
C GLU A 371 -31.05 16.72 -1.74
N VAL A 372 -30.39 16.89 -2.90
CA VAL A 372 -28.93 17.07 -2.97
C VAL A 372 -28.49 18.49 -2.54
N LEU A 373 -29.32 19.51 -2.79
CA LEU A 373 -28.97 20.91 -2.51
C LEU A 373 -29.42 21.40 -1.12
N GLU A 374 -30.34 20.70 -0.44
CA GLU A 374 -30.64 20.95 0.96
C GLU A 374 -29.81 20.02 1.86
N PRO A 375 -28.68 20.48 2.41
CA PRO A 375 -27.95 19.70 3.41
C PRO A 375 -28.88 19.41 4.59
N ARG A 376 -29.04 18.12 4.92
CA ARG A 376 -29.79 17.68 6.11
C ARG A 376 -29.31 18.49 7.33
N PRO A 377 -30.23 19.08 8.12
CA PRO A 377 -29.84 19.73 9.36
C PRO A 377 -29.12 18.69 10.22
N SER A 378 -27.89 19.01 10.62
CA SER A 378 -27.09 18.17 11.51
C SER A 378 -27.76 18.10 12.88
N ASP A 379 -28.05 16.90 13.37
CA ASP A 379 -28.67 16.58 14.67
C ASP A 379 -27.82 16.98 15.91
N ASP A 380 -27.01 18.03 15.84
CA ASP A 380 -26.08 18.45 16.91
C ASP A 380 -26.62 19.60 17.79
N GLU A 381 -27.92 19.92 17.73
CA GLU A 381 -28.62 20.77 18.71
C GLU A 381 -29.79 20.03 19.39
N MET A 382 -29.47 19.13 20.33
CA MET A 382 -30.34 18.73 21.45
C MET A 382 -29.52 18.45 22.71
#